data_AF-A0A965PT43-F1
#
_entry.id   AF-A0A965PT43-F1
#
_cell.length_a   1.000
_cell.length_b   1.000
_cell.length_c   1.000
_cell.angle_alpha   90.00
_cell.angle_beta   90.00
_cell.angle_gamma   90.00
#
_symmetry.space_group_name_H-M   'P 1'
#
loop_
_entity.id
_entity.type
_entity.pdbx_description
1 polymer ?
#
loop_
_entity_poly.entity_id
_entity_poly.type
_entity_poly.pdbx_seq_one_letter_code
_entity_poly.pdbx_strand_id
1 'polypeptide(L)'
;EFGRGGTVVGVARARDLSNGRTISPDTARRMKAFFDRHRIDRQGQGWNPGEPGYPSAGKIAHKLWGGDSGYSWSRKLVDQMNAADQEGRSMTNTVERRSLWVEEHADLAAPLLAVEMRSVEGEGEREFIVGYAARFGVRSLLLGDFYERIDPAAFGIVSERRGRKKKLETRALFNHDSNFPLARYPRTLSLSVDEVGLRYEFPVPDSTYGRDLANNIRDGIVLGSSFAFTVAPGGEDWAIEDGQSVRTIRAVDSLLDVGPCTYPAYGDGGLEVAQRSYDAFRQNRDELVALRLQAASKAAELREYLAQYGR
;
A
#
# COMPACT_ATOMS: atom_id res chain seq x y z
N GLU A 1 17.26 -24.99 -45.39
CA GLU A 1 17.56 -26.43 -45.25
C GLU A 1 16.32 -27.27 -45.01
N PHE A 2 15.60 -27.14 -43.89
CA PHE A 2 14.52 -28.09 -43.53
C PHE A 2 13.09 -27.71 -43.93
N GLY A 3 12.80 -26.44 -44.27
CA GLY A 3 11.47 -26.01 -44.73
C GLY A 3 10.30 -26.14 -43.73
N ARG A 4 10.57 -26.45 -42.45
CA ARG A 4 9.56 -26.73 -41.40
C ARG A 4 9.96 -26.12 -40.06
N GLY A 5 8.98 -25.91 -39.16
CA GLY A 5 9.21 -25.44 -37.77
C GLY A 5 9.62 -23.96 -37.61
N GLY A 6 9.83 -23.22 -38.72
CA GLY A 6 10.22 -21.81 -38.72
C GLY A 6 9.13 -20.88 -39.22
N THR A 7 8.15 -20.55 -38.38
CA THR A 7 7.19 -19.48 -38.70
C THR A 7 7.93 -18.13 -38.82
N VAL A 8 7.35 -17.18 -39.56
CA VAL A 8 7.91 -15.82 -39.71
C VAL A 8 8.22 -15.18 -38.35
N VAL A 9 7.36 -15.43 -37.36
CA VAL A 9 7.53 -14.96 -35.97
C VAL A 9 8.71 -15.63 -35.28
N GLY A 10 8.87 -16.95 -35.42
CA GLY A 10 10.02 -17.68 -34.85
C GLY A 10 11.36 -17.25 -35.47
N VAL A 11 11.39 -17.05 -36.79
CA VAL A 11 12.59 -16.57 -37.50
C VAL A 11 12.94 -15.14 -37.11
N ALA A 12 11.95 -14.26 -37.00
CA ALA A 12 12.16 -12.89 -36.52
C ALA A 12 12.69 -12.87 -35.07
N ARG A 13 12.16 -13.73 -34.19
CA ARG A 13 12.65 -13.87 -32.81
C ARG A 13 14.09 -14.35 -32.76
N ALA A 14 14.44 -15.36 -33.56
CA ALA A 14 15.81 -15.85 -33.65
C ALA A 14 16.78 -14.75 -34.09
N ARG A 15 16.38 -13.93 -35.06
CA ARG A 15 17.15 -12.78 -35.54
C ARG A 15 17.30 -11.69 -34.48
N ASP A 16 16.25 -11.39 -33.72
CA ASP A 16 16.34 -10.41 -32.63
C ASP A 16 17.32 -10.87 -31.55
N LEU A 17 17.24 -12.15 -31.16
CA LEU A 17 18.11 -12.74 -30.14
C LEU A 17 19.56 -12.83 -30.61
N SER A 18 19.80 -13.24 -31.86
CA SER A 18 21.16 -13.36 -32.41
C SER A 18 21.87 -12.01 -32.52
N ASN A 19 21.11 -10.94 -32.74
CA ASN A 19 21.63 -9.57 -32.84
C ASN A 19 21.66 -8.84 -31.49
N GLY A 20 21.35 -9.53 -30.38
CA GLY A 20 21.39 -8.93 -29.04
C GLY A 20 20.42 -7.76 -28.84
N ARG A 21 19.29 -7.73 -29.57
CA ARG A 21 18.31 -6.66 -29.44
C ARG A 21 17.66 -6.67 -28.06
N THR A 22 17.42 -5.48 -27.51
CA THR A 22 16.65 -5.33 -26.27
C THR A 22 15.25 -5.91 -26.43
N ILE A 23 14.87 -6.80 -25.51
CA ILE A 23 13.57 -7.48 -25.53
C ILE A 23 12.62 -6.78 -24.56
N SER A 24 11.43 -6.40 -25.05
CA SER A 24 10.41 -5.76 -24.22
C SER A 24 9.76 -6.73 -23.21
N PRO A 25 9.20 -6.21 -22.10
CA PRO A 25 8.43 -7.00 -21.12
C PRO A 25 7.36 -7.91 -21.74
N ASP A 26 6.54 -7.39 -22.67
CA ASP A 26 5.51 -8.16 -23.38
C ASP A 26 6.10 -9.27 -24.24
N THR A 27 7.27 -9.02 -24.80
CA THR A 27 7.99 -10.01 -25.59
C THR A 27 8.54 -11.13 -24.72
N ALA A 28 9.08 -10.82 -23.53
CA ALA A 28 9.49 -11.83 -22.56
C ALA A 28 8.30 -12.69 -22.09
N ARG A 29 7.13 -12.08 -21.82
CA ARG A 29 5.88 -12.81 -21.51
C ARG A 29 5.46 -13.75 -22.66
N ARG A 30 5.52 -13.29 -23.91
CA ARG A 30 5.24 -14.12 -25.10
C ARG A 30 6.23 -15.28 -25.26
N MET A 31 7.51 -15.06 -24.99
CA MET A 31 8.54 -16.11 -25.03
C MET A 31 8.26 -17.20 -23.99
N LYS A 32 8.02 -16.82 -22.72
CA LYS A 32 7.64 -17.78 -21.67
C LYS A 32 6.40 -18.57 -22.05
N ALA A 33 5.34 -17.89 -22.51
CA ALA A 33 4.10 -18.54 -22.91
C ALA A 33 4.27 -19.51 -24.11
N PHE A 34 5.16 -19.19 -25.06
CA PHE A 34 5.50 -20.11 -26.15
C PHE A 34 6.12 -21.39 -25.60
N PHE A 35 7.15 -21.30 -24.76
CA PHE A 35 7.84 -22.47 -24.20
C PHE A 35 6.94 -23.30 -23.28
N ASP A 36 6.10 -22.66 -22.45
CA ASP A 36 5.17 -23.37 -21.57
C ASP A 36 4.17 -24.21 -22.38
N ARG A 37 3.64 -23.67 -23.50
CA ARG A 37 2.70 -24.38 -24.37
C ARG A 37 3.35 -25.50 -25.18
N HIS A 38 4.59 -25.31 -25.63
CA HIS A 38 5.31 -26.27 -26.48
C HIS A 38 6.24 -27.19 -25.69
N ARG A 39 6.07 -27.27 -24.37
CA ARG A 39 6.86 -28.17 -23.52
C ARG A 39 6.68 -29.65 -23.90
N ILE A 40 5.50 -30.01 -24.41
CA ILE A 40 5.16 -31.38 -24.81
C ILE A 40 5.92 -31.84 -26.06
N ASP A 41 6.33 -30.91 -26.94
CA ASP A 41 7.08 -31.21 -28.18
C ASP A 41 8.42 -31.90 -27.92
N ARG A 42 8.94 -31.78 -26.69
CA ARG A 42 10.16 -32.46 -26.23
C ARG A 42 10.08 -33.98 -26.21
N GLN A 43 8.85 -34.50 -26.16
CA GLN A 43 8.58 -35.94 -26.06
C GLN A 43 8.34 -36.56 -27.45
N GLY A 44 8.27 -35.74 -28.51
CA GLY A 44 8.03 -36.20 -29.88
C GLY A 44 9.29 -36.74 -30.56
N GLN A 45 9.11 -37.63 -31.54
CA GLN A 45 10.19 -38.20 -32.35
C GLN A 45 10.93 -37.11 -33.15
N GLY A 46 12.26 -37.24 -33.23
CA GLY A 46 13.14 -36.29 -33.91
C GLY A 46 13.54 -35.10 -33.03
N TRP A 47 13.32 -35.19 -31.71
CA TRP A 47 13.74 -34.16 -30.76
C TRP A 47 15.23 -34.27 -30.40
N ASN A 48 15.75 -35.49 -30.30
CA ASN A 48 17.14 -35.76 -29.95
C ASN A 48 17.99 -36.12 -31.18
N PRO A 49 19.28 -35.73 -31.21
CA PRO A 49 20.21 -36.15 -32.26
C PRO A 49 20.26 -37.68 -32.37
N GLY A 50 20.20 -38.20 -33.60
CA GLY A 50 20.20 -39.64 -33.87
C GLY A 50 18.81 -40.27 -33.98
N GLU A 51 17.75 -39.55 -33.63
CA GLU A 51 16.38 -40.02 -33.86
C GLU A 51 15.96 -39.86 -35.34
N PRO A 52 15.15 -40.78 -35.89
CA PRO A 52 14.56 -40.63 -37.21
C PRO A 52 13.83 -39.28 -37.34
N GLY A 53 14.13 -38.54 -38.39
CA GLY A 53 13.49 -37.25 -38.66
C GLY A 53 14.03 -36.06 -37.86
N TYR A 54 15.17 -36.17 -37.17
CA TYR A 54 15.84 -35.05 -36.51
C TYR A 54 16.37 -33.99 -37.51
N PRO A 55 16.25 -32.68 -37.22
CA PRO A 55 15.46 -32.11 -36.13
C PRO A 55 13.97 -32.02 -36.49
N SER A 56 13.10 -32.34 -35.52
CA SER A 56 11.65 -32.20 -35.64
C SER A 56 11.23 -30.73 -35.76
N ALA A 57 10.01 -30.49 -36.22
CA ALA A 57 9.47 -29.12 -36.34
C ALA A 57 9.44 -28.40 -34.97
N GLY A 58 9.06 -29.11 -33.90
CA GLY A 58 9.09 -28.60 -32.53
C GLY A 58 10.52 -28.28 -32.05
N LYS A 59 11.51 -29.12 -32.41
CA LYS A 59 12.93 -28.88 -32.08
C LYS A 59 13.46 -27.60 -32.75
N ILE A 60 13.12 -27.41 -34.03
CA ILE A 60 13.50 -26.21 -34.78
C ILE A 60 12.85 -24.97 -34.16
N ALA A 61 11.54 -25.02 -33.89
CA ALA A 61 10.82 -23.92 -33.26
C ALA A 61 11.41 -23.57 -31.89
N HIS A 62 11.69 -24.56 -31.04
CA HIS A 62 12.33 -24.37 -29.73
C HIS A 62 13.66 -23.62 -29.84
N LYS A 63 14.51 -23.98 -30.80
CA LYS A 63 15.80 -23.31 -31.03
C LYS A 63 15.66 -21.90 -31.54
N LEU A 64 14.70 -21.62 -32.43
CA LEU A 64 14.44 -20.28 -32.95
C LEU A 64 13.99 -19.30 -31.86
N TRP A 65 13.32 -19.78 -30.82
CA TRP A 65 12.92 -18.98 -29.67
C TRP A 65 14.01 -18.81 -28.59
N GLY A 66 15.23 -19.31 -28.83
CA GLY A 66 16.37 -19.18 -27.92
C GLY A 66 16.66 -20.42 -27.08
N GLY A 67 15.94 -21.52 -27.29
CA GLY A 67 16.17 -22.79 -26.60
C GLY A 67 16.04 -22.71 -25.09
N ASP A 68 16.74 -23.60 -24.38
CA ASP A 68 16.63 -23.74 -22.92
C ASP A 68 17.10 -22.47 -22.19
N SER A 69 18.13 -21.81 -22.70
CA SER A 69 18.61 -20.52 -22.18
C SER A 69 17.56 -19.42 -22.37
N GLY A 70 16.92 -19.35 -23.54
CA GLY A 70 15.81 -18.41 -23.79
C GLY A 70 14.60 -18.67 -22.88
N TYR A 71 14.30 -19.93 -22.58
CA TYR A 71 13.25 -20.29 -21.64
C TYR A 71 13.58 -19.88 -20.20
N SER A 72 14.76 -20.27 -19.71
CA SER A 72 15.21 -19.94 -18.35
C SER A 72 15.24 -18.43 -18.12
N TRP A 73 15.80 -17.68 -19.06
CA TRP A 73 15.85 -16.22 -19.01
C TRP A 73 14.45 -15.58 -19.03
N SER A 74 13.59 -15.96 -19.98
CA SER A 74 12.24 -15.38 -20.08
C SER A 74 11.37 -15.73 -18.87
N ARG A 75 11.48 -16.95 -18.34
CA ARG A 75 10.81 -17.35 -17.09
C ARG A 75 11.28 -16.48 -15.93
N LYS A 76 12.58 -16.37 -15.70
CA LYS A 76 13.14 -15.55 -14.60
C LYS A 76 12.70 -14.10 -14.70
N LEU A 77 12.77 -13.50 -15.88
CA LEU A 77 12.38 -12.11 -16.09
C LEU A 77 10.88 -11.89 -15.84
N VAL A 78 10.02 -12.79 -16.33
CA VAL A 78 8.57 -12.71 -16.08
C VAL A 78 8.23 -12.95 -14.61
N ASP A 79 8.90 -13.87 -13.94
CA ASP A 79 8.72 -14.12 -12.51
C ASP A 79 9.12 -12.88 -11.69
N GLN A 80 10.23 -12.22 -12.04
CA GLN A 80 10.65 -10.95 -11.43
C GLN A 80 9.64 -9.82 -11.67
N MET A 81 9.14 -9.67 -12.90
CA MET A 81 8.11 -8.69 -13.21
C MET A 81 6.82 -8.94 -12.43
N ASN A 82 6.35 -10.19 -12.37
CA ASN A 82 5.15 -10.55 -11.63
C ASN A 82 5.32 -10.33 -10.13
N ALA A 83 6.50 -10.61 -9.57
CA ALA A 83 6.80 -10.35 -8.17
C ALA A 83 6.77 -8.83 -7.87
N ALA A 84 7.37 -8.01 -8.74
CA ALA A 84 7.31 -6.56 -8.61
C ALA A 84 5.88 -6.01 -8.76
N ASP A 85 5.10 -6.53 -9.72
CA ASP A 85 3.69 -6.18 -9.90
C ASP A 85 2.84 -6.56 -8.67
N GLN A 86 3.11 -7.72 -8.06
CA GLN A 86 2.46 -8.17 -6.83
C GLN A 86 2.86 -7.34 -5.61
N GLU A 87 4.13 -6.99 -5.46
CA GLU A 87 4.61 -6.12 -4.38
C GLU A 87 4.01 -4.71 -4.50
N GLY A 88 3.98 -4.13 -5.71
CA GLY A 88 3.35 -2.84 -5.96
C GLY A 88 1.85 -2.84 -5.67
N ARG A 89 1.12 -3.89 -6.11
CA ARG A 89 -0.31 -4.05 -5.78
C ARG A 89 -0.57 -4.30 -4.30
N SER A 90 0.30 -5.06 -3.64
CA SER A 90 0.20 -5.34 -2.20
C SER A 90 0.42 -4.08 -1.37
N MET A 91 1.34 -3.21 -1.77
CA MET A 91 1.52 -1.91 -1.12
C MET A 91 0.29 -1.04 -1.29
N THR A 92 -0.21 -0.83 -2.51
CA THR A 92 -1.43 -0.01 -2.74
C THR A 92 -2.66 -0.54 -1.98
N ASN A 93 -2.76 -1.85 -1.75
CA ASN A 93 -3.87 -2.48 -1.01
C ASN A 93 -3.73 -2.42 0.53
N THR A 94 -2.64 -1.85 1.06
CA THR A 94 -2.40 -1.73 2.50
C THR A 94 -2.26 -0.28 2.96
N VAL A 95 -2.08 0.66 2.02
CA VAL A 95 -1.98 2.08 2.34
C VAL A 95 -3.35 2.67 2.64
N GLU A 96 -3.45 3.24 3.82
CA GLU A 96 -4.57 4.02 4.29
C GLU A 96 -4.23 5.51 4.21
N ARG A 97 -5.27 6.35 4.04
CA ARG A 97 -5.16 7.80 4.09
C ARG A 97 -6.22 8.36 5.01
N ARG A 98 -5.84 9.36 5.81
CA ARG A 98 -6.75 10.09 6.69
C ARG A 98 -6.44 11.57 6.61
N SER A 99 -7.51 12.35 6.60
CA SER A 99 -7.44 13.80 6.55
C SER A 99 -8.23 14.40 7.70
N LEU A 100 -7.78 15.57 8.15
CA LEU A 100 -8.41 16.42 9.14
C LEU A 100 -8.78 17.75 8.48
N TRP A 101 -9.86 18.37 8.96
CA TRP A 101 -10.41 19.63 8.45
C TRP A 101 -10.51 20.68 9.54
N VAL A 102 -10.16 21.92 9.22
CA VAL A 102 -10.22 23.03 10.19
C VAL A 102 -11.63 23.21 10.75
N GLU A 103 -12.68 23.15 9.92
CA GLU A 103 -14.05 23.36 10.38
C GLU A 103 -14.50 22.31 11.41
N GLU A 104 -14.13 21.05 11.22
CA GLU A 104 -14.46 19.95 12.14
C GLU A 104 -13.69 20.02 13.46
N HIS A 105 -12.68 20.88 13.52
CA HIS A 105 -11.70 20.91 14.57
C HIS A 105 -11.39 22.33 15.05
N ALA A 106 -12.28 23.28 14.76
CA ALA A 106 -12.12 24.70 15.06
C ALA A 106 -12.05 24.97 16.58
N ASP A 107 -12.68 24.12 17.39
CA ASP A 107 -12.73 24.24 18.85
C ASP A 107 -11.47 23.73 19.57
N LEU A 108 -10.48 23.22 18.83
CA LEU A 108 -9.26 22.68 19.42
C LEU A 108 -8.19 23.77 19.63
N ALA A 109 -7.50 23.71 20.77
CA ALA A 109 -6.61 24.76 21.25
C ALA A 109 -5.41 25.09 20.32
N ALA A 110 -5.00 24.15 19.47
CA ALA A 110 -3.93 24.35 18.50
C ALA A 110 -4.51 24.40 17.07
N PRO A 111 -4.02 25.30 16.19
CA PRO A 111 -4.44 25.31 14.79
C PRO A 111 -4.05 24.00 14.09
N LEU A 112 -4.87 23.55 13.14
CA LEU A 112 -4.61 22.31 12.38
C LEU A 112 -3.44 22.49 11.41
N LEU A 113 -3.41 23.64 10.74
CA LEU A 113 -2.43 24.00 9.74
C LEU A 113 -2.20 25.51 9.80
N ALA A 114 -0.94 25.92 9.82
CA ALA A 114 -0.56 27.33 9.90
C ALA A 114 0.78 27.57 9.21
N VAL A 115 1.02 28.85 8.87
CA VAL A 115 2.35 29.36 8.55
C VAL A 115 2.87 30.16 9.72
N GLU A 116 4.03 29.80 10.24
CA GLU A 116 4.66 30.44 11.39
C GLU A 116 5.97 31.12 10.97
N MET A 117 6.21 32.34 11.46
CA MET A 117 7.50 33.02 11.37
C MET A 117 8.36 32.65 12.58
N ARG A 118 9.60 32.22 12.35
CA ARG A 118 10.54 31.90 13.43
C ARG A 118 11.93 32.45 13.13
N SER A 119 12.63 32.87 14.18
CA SER A 119 14.06 33.19 14.08
C SER A 119 14.88 31.91 14.05
N VAL A 120 15.72 31.77 13.03
CA VAL A 120 16.67 30.67 12.86
C VAL A 120 18.07 31.21 13.07
N GLU A 121 18.81 30.59 13.98
CA GLU A 121 20.18 30.99 14.32
C GLU A 121 21.05 30.98 13.05
N GLY A 122 21.68 32.12 12.75
CA GLY A 122 22.53 32.30 11.58
C GLY A 122 21.81 32.46 10.23
N GLU A 123 20.48 32.36 10.17
CA GLU A 123 19.68 32.49 8.94
C GLU A 123 18.64 33.63 8.98
N GLY A 124 18.41 34.24 10.15
CA GLY A 124 17.43 35.32 10.32
C GLY A 124 16.00 34.80 10.49
N GLU A 125 15.00 35.58 10.10
CA GLU A 125 13.61 35.15 10.15
C GLU A 125 13.26 34.22 8.97
N ARG A 126 12.56 33.13 9.26
CA ARG A 126 12.16 32.13 8.27
C ARG A 126 10.75 31.62 8.51
N GLU A 127 10.05 31.35 7.43
CA GLU A 127 8.69 30.79 7.44
C GLU A 127 8.70 29.28 7.52
N PHE A 128 7.77 28.73 8.31
CA PHE A 128 7.54 27.31 8.46
C PHE A 128 6.07 26.99 8.21
N ILE A 129 5.81 25.93 7.45
CA ILE A 129 4.49 25.30 7.43
C ILE A 129 4.46 24.29 8.56
N VAL A 130 3.44 24.41 9.41
CA VAL A 130 3.25 23.60 10.62
C VAL A 130 1.85 23.02 10.57
N GLY A 131 1.71 21.72 10.81
CA GLY A 131 0.39 21.11 10.91
C GLY A 131 0.35 19.82 11.72
N TYR A 132 -0.87 19.38 12.00
CA TYR A 132 -1.13 18.08 12.62
C TYR A 132 -1.70 17.12 11.57
N ALA A 133 -0.94 16.08 11.25
CA ALA A 133 -1.38 15.01 10.35
C ALA A 133 -2.50 14.18 10.98
N ALA A 134 -2.41 13.93 12.28
CA ALA A 134 -3.40 13.22 13.06
C ALA A 134 -3.61 13.93 14.41
N ARG A 135 -4.82 13.82 14.98
CA ARG A 135 -5.17 14.33 16.31
C ARG A 135 -5.63 13.19 17.21
N PHE A 136 -5.28 13.27 18.49
CA PHE A 136 -5.65 12.29 19.50
C PHE A 136 -6.92 12.72 20.25
N GLY A 137 -7.54 11.77 20.96
CA GLY A 137 -8.69 12.05 21.83
C GLY A 137 -10.00 12.37 21.10
N VAL A 138 -10.01 12.31 19.76
CA VAL A 138 -11.19 12.57 18.93
C VAL A 138 -11.52 11.36 18.06
N ARG A 139 -12.80 11.17 17.77
CA ARG A 139 -13.25 10.25 16.70
C ARG A 139 -13.11 10.96 15.35
N SER A 140 -12.82 10.20 14.31
CA SER A 140 -12.97 10.63 12.93
C SER A 140 -14.42 10.99 12.62
N LEU A 141 -14.69 11.52 11.43
CA LEU A 141 -16.03 11.40 10.86
C LEU A 141 -16.45 9.93 10.72
N LEU A 142 -17.75 9.71 10.50
CA LEU A 142 -18.26 8.40 10.13
C LEU A 142 -17.62 7.94 8.80
N LEU A 143 -16.77 6.93 8.87
CA LEU A 143 -16.05 6.32 7.76
C LEU A 143 -16.88 5.17 7.20
N GLY A 144 -17.91 5.50 6.43
CA GLY A 144 -18.90 4.51 5.98
C GLY A 144 -19.78 4.06 7.14
N ASP A 145 -19.42 2.94 7.78
CA ASP A 145 -20.22 2.28 8.84
C ASP A 145 -19.54 2.30 10.22
N PHE A 146 -18.36 2.93 10.33
CA PHE A 146 -17.60 2.93 11.58
C PHE A 146 -16.90 4.27 11.83
N TYR A 147 -16.56 4.53 13.09
CA TYR A 147 -15.68 5.62 13.47
C TYR A 147 -14.26 5.09 13.70
N GLU A 148 -13.27 5.95 13.57
CA GLU A 148 -11.89 5.65 13.89
C GLU A 148 -11.37 6.60 14.96
N ARG A 149 -10.48 6.12 15.80
CA ARG A 149 -9.63 6.96 16.66
C ARG A 149 -8.20 6.45 16.61
N ILE A 150 -7.25 7.35 16.87
CA ILE A 150 -5.83 7.03 16.88
C ILE A 150 -5.32 7.09 18.31
N ASP A 151 -4.72 5.99 18.77
CA ASP A 151 -4.04 5.94 20.05
C ASP A 151 -2.75 6.80 19.99
N PRO A 152 -2.44 7.62 21.01
CA PRO A 152 -1.18 8.38 21.04
C PRO A 152 0.07 7.51 20.83
N ALA A 153 0.05 6.26 21.30
CA ALA A 153 1.16 5.32 21.13
C ALA A 153 1.30 4.79 19.69
N ALA A 154 0.29 4.99 18.82
CA ALA A 154 0.30 4.50 17.45
C ALA A 154 1.46 5.01 16.61
N PHE A 155 1.97 6.20 16.94
CA PHE A 155 3.12 6.81 16.28
C PHE A 155 4.44 6.57 17.02
N GLY A 156 4.59 5.44 17.74
CA GLY A 156 5.88 4.98 18.26
C GLY A 156 6.98 4.98 17.18
N ILE A 157 6.60 4.80 15.91
CA ILE A 157 7.46 4.93 14.73
C ILE A 157 8.07 6.34 14.52
N VAL A 158 7.60 7.39 15.18
CA VAL A 158 8.24 8.72 15.13
C VAL A 158 9.20 8.89 16.30
N SER A 159 8.81 8.38 17.48
CA SER A 159 9.54 8.49 18.73
C SER A 159 10.73 7.52 18.84
N GLU A 160 10.59 6.28 18.36
CA GLU A 160 11.56 5.19 18.51
C GLU A 160 12.52 5.09 17.32
N ARG A 161 13.44 6.04 17.20
CA ARG A 161 14.35 6.16 16.04
C ARG A 161 15.41 5.06 15.95
N ARG A 162 15.80 4.46 17.07
CA ARG A 162 16.90 3.46 17.15
C ARG A 162 16.34 2.04 17.05
N GLY A 163 17.06 1.15 16.34
CA GLY A 163 16.75 -0.29 16.27
C GLY A 163 15.81 -0.73 15.15
N ARG A 164 15.29 0.20 14.33
CA ARG A 164 14.46 -0.17 13.18
C ARG A 164 15.26 -0.72 12.01
N LYS A 165 14.75 -1.81 11.42
CA LYS A 165 15.32 -2.42 10.20
C LYS A 165 15.19 -1.51 8.98
N LYS A 166 14.10 -0.74 8.87
CA LYS A 166 13.87 0.25 7.81
C LYS A 166 13.84 1.66 8.42
N LYS A 167 14.60 2.58 7.83
CA LYS A 167 14.57 3.99 8.23
C LYS A 167 13.22 4.59 7.87
N LEU A 168 12.73 5.50 8.72
CA LEU A 168 11.57 6.30 8.38
C LEU A 168 11.96 7.34 7.35
N GLU A 169 11.28 7.31 6.22
CA GLU A 169 11.56 8.12 5.04
C GLU A 169 10.31 8.92 4.66
N THR A 170 9.56 9.44 5.64
CA THR A 170 8.31 10.16 5.38
C THR A 170 8.54 11.41 4.51
N ARG A 171 7.67 11.64 3.54
CA ARG A 171 7.68 12.86 2.71
C ARG A 171 6.60 13.82 3.20
N ALA A 172 6.87 15.12 3.12
CA ALA A 172 5.80 16.11 3.13
C ALA A 172 5.37 16.34 1.68
N LEU A 173 4.11 16.09 1.34
CA LEU A 173 3.54 16.26 0.00
C LEU A 173 2.33 17.18 0.06
N PHE A 174 2.09 17.95 -1.00
CA PHE A 174 0.79 18.59 -1.19
C PHE A 174 -0.17 17.59 -1.84
N ASN A 175 -1.37 17.40 -1.27
CA ASN A 175 -2.41 16.50 -1.81
C ASN A 175 -1.94 15.06 -2.08
N HIS A 176 -0.98 14.53 -1.32
CA HIS A 176 -0.36 13.21 -1.54
C HIS A 176 0.26 13.01 -2.94
N ASP A 177 0.47 14.07 -3.71
CA ASP A 177 1.01 13.98 -5.06
C ASP A 177 2.54 14.07 -5.02
N SER A 178 3.19 12.99 -5.46
CA SER A 178 4.66 12.92 -5.56
C SER A 178 5.28 13.94 -6.51
N ASN A 179 4.47 14.59 -7.36
CA ASN A 179 4.92 15.69 -8.22
C ASN A 179 5.05 17.03 -7.45
N PHE A 180 4.50 17.12 -6.23
CA PHE A 180 4.58 18.32 -5.39
C PHE A 180 5.26 18.05 -4.03
N PRO A 181 6.56 17.67 -4.01
CA PRO A 181 7.27 17.31 -2.79
C PRO A 181 7.78 18.52 -1.98
N LEU A 182 7.26 18.73 -0.78
CA LEU A 182 7.59 19.90 0.05
C LEU A 182 8.82 19.68 0.94
N ALA A 183 8.95 18.50 1.57
CA ALA A 183 10.04 18.20 2.49
C ALA A 183 10.24 16.68 2.67
N ARG A 184 11.34 16.29 3.34
CA ARG A 184 11.68 14.88 3.62
C ARG A 184 12.24 14.70 5.02
N TYR A 185 11.68 13.74 5.75
CA TYR A 185 12.15 13.37 7.08
C TYR A 185 13.41 12.49 6.97
N PRO A 186 14.42 12.64 7.85
CA PRO A 186 14.50 13.58 8.98
C PRO A 186 15.21 14.90 8.64
N ARG A 187 15.47 15.21 7.36
CA ARG A 187 16.35 16.34 6.99
C ARG A 187 15.64 17.67 6.95
N THR A 188 14.63 17.81 6.10
CA THR A 188 13.89 19.07 5.90
C THR A 188 12.49 19.03 6.49
N LEU A 189 12.02 17.85 6.89
CA LEU A 189 10.78 17.64 7.61
C LEU A 189 11.11 17.18 9.02
N SER A 190 10.52 17.85 10.00
CA SER A 190 10.49 17.45 11.40
C SER A 190 9.14 16.81 11.71
N LEU A 191 9.18 15.67 12.41
CA LEU A 191 8.00 14.97 12.93
C LEU A 191 8.14 14.84 14.44
N SER A 192 7.06 15.11 15.17
CA SER A 192 6.97 14.96 16.61
C SER A 192 5.58 14.47 17.01
N VAL A 193 5.51 13.79 18.15
CA VAL A 193 4.25 13.37 18.77
C VAL A 193 4.11 14.13 20.08
N ASP A 194 2.99 14.78 20.28
CA ASP A 194 2.65 15.53 21.50
C ASP A 194 1.24 15.14 21.99
N GLU A 195 0.72 15.86 22.97
CA GLU A 195 -0.62 15.59 23.54
C GLU A 195 -1.76 15.86 22.54
N VAL A 196 -1.53 16.70 21.53
CA VAL A 196 -2.53 17.02 20.51
C VAL A 196 -2.54 15.95 19.43
N GLY A 197 -1.37 15.50 18.96
CA GLY A 197 -1.33 14.61 17.81
C GLY A 197 0.05 14.31 17.22
N LEU A 198 0.02 13.81 15.98
CA LEU A 198 1.20 13.73 15.12
C LEU A 198 1.42 15.08 14.44
N ARG A 199 2.40 15.82 14.94
CA ARG A 199 2.79 17.13 14.41
C ARG A 199 3.89 16.98 13.35
N TYR A 200 3.77 17.76 12.29
CA TYR A 200 4.82 17.96 11.31
C TYR A 200 5.15 19.43 11.12
N GLU A 201 6.39 19.71 10.77
CA GLU A 201 6.81 21.04 10.36
C GLU A 201 7.98 20.98 9.38
N PHE A 202 8.05 21.96 8.48
CA PHE A 202 9.14 22.15 7.56
C PHE A 202 9.23 23.62 7.15
N PRO A 203 10.43 24.13 6.82
CA PRO A 203 10.56 25.48 6.29
C PRO A 203 9.82 25.59 4.95
N VAL A 204 9.19 26.73 4.69
CA VAL A 204 8.56 27.00 3.38
C VAL A 204 9.63 26.83 2.29
N PRO A 205 9.45 25.89 1.33
CA PRO A 205 10.40 25.73 0.25
C PRO A 205 10.47 26.97 -0.61
N ASP A 206 11.67 27.37 -1.05
CA ASP A 206 11.88 28.51 -1.95
C ASP A 206 11.52 28.19 -3.42
N SER A 207 10.56 27.29 -3.61
CA SER A 207 9.92 27.01 -4.90
C SER A 207 8.68 27.88 -5.05
N THR A 208 8.26 28.11 -6.29
CA THR A 208 7.00 28.84 -6.57
C THR A 208 5.81 28.17 -5.87
N TYR A 209 5.62 26.86 -6.05
CA TYR A 209 4.50 26.16 -5.41
C TYR A 209 4.61 26.10 -3.88
N GLY A 210 5.82 26.15 -3.30
CA GLY A 210 6.01 26.20 -1.85
C GLY A 210 5.54 27.52 -1.26
N ARG A 211 5.93 28.64 -1.88
CA ARG A 211 5.46 29.98 -1.51
C ARG A 211 3.97 30.17 -1.76
N ASP A 212 3.47 29.70 -2.90
CA ASP A 212 2.04 29.75 -3.24
C ASP A 212 1.21 28.94 -2.26
N LEU A 213 1.68 27.76 -1.85
CA LEU A 213 1.03 26.95 -0.82
C LEU A 213 0.98 27.68 0.51
N ALA A 214 2.06 28.33 0.94
CA ALA A 214 2.07 29.13 2.16
C ALA A 214 1.04 30.27 2.10
N ASN A 215 0.92 30.96 0.98
CA ASN A 215 -0.12 31.98 0.77
C ASN A 215 -1.53 31.38 0.84
N ASN A 216 -1.77 30.27 0.13
CA ASN A 216 -3.05 29.57 0.16
C ASN A 216 -3.44 29.10 1.57
N ILE A 217 -2.48 28.74 2.41
CA ILE A 217 -2.73 28.39 3.82
C ILE A 217 -3.14 29.63 4.61
N ARG A 218 -2.42 30.76 4.46
CA ARG A 218 -2.77 32.03 5.14
C ARG A 218 -4.14 32.55 4.75
N ASP A 219 -4.48 32.43 3.47
CA ASP A 219 -5.76 32.89 2.93
C ASP A 219 -6.92 31.91 3.21
N GLY A 220 -6.64 30.77 3.84
CA GLY A 220 -7.63 29.74 4.15
C GLY A 220 -8.17 28.99 2.93
N ILE A 221 -7.45 29.04 1.81
CA ILE A 221 -7.76 28.24 0.61
C ILE A 221 -7.35 26.78 0.82
N VAL A 222 -6.24 26.55 1.54
CA VAL A 222 -5.78 25.21 1.95
C VAL A 222 -5.83 25.12 3.47
N LEU A 223 -6.82 24.37 3.98
CA LEU A 223 -7.09 24.23 5.40
C LEU A 223 -6.95 22.78 5.90
N GLY A 224 -6.86 21.81 5.00
CA GLY A 224 -6.78 20.40 5.38
C GLY A 224 -5.37 19.95 5.69
N SER A 225 -5.26 18.91 6.52
CA SER A 225 -4.02 18.18 6.73
C SER A 225 -4.28 16.69 6.60
N SER A 226 -3.35 15.95 6.02
CA SER A 226 -3.55 14.53 5.72
C SER A 226 -2.27 13.73 5.85
N PHE A 227 -2.40 12.42 5.97
CA PHE A 227 -1.27 11.49 6.00
C PHE A 227 -1.64 10.13 5.41
N ALA A 228 -0.62 9.48 4.84
CA ALA A 228 -0.71 8.15 4.30
C ALA A 228 0.14 7.18 5.13
N PHE A 229 -0.44 6.04 5.49
CA PHE A 229 0.20 5.09 6.41
C PHE A 229 -0.25 3.65 6.16
N THR A 230 0.45 2.70 6.78
CA THR A 230 0.02 1.31 6.91
C THR A 230 -0.11 0.94 8.38
N VAL A 231 -1.04 0.04 8.70
CA VAL A 231 -1.23 -0.48 10.05
C VAL A 231 -0.36 -1.72 10.27
N ALA A 232 0.28 -1.81 11.43
CA ALA A 232 1.06 -3.00 11.79
C ALA A 232 0.15 -4.23 11.97
N PRO A 233 0.65 -5.45 11.75
CA PRO A 233 -0.09 -6.65 12.13
C PRO A 233 -0.46 -6.61 13.62
N GLY A 234 -1.76 -6.70 13.93
CA GLY A 234 -2.28 -6.53 15.30
C GLY A 234 -2.20 -5.10 15.85
N GLY A 235 -1.91 -4.12 14.99
CA GLY A 235 -1.82 -2.69 15.29
C GLY A 235 -3.17 -1.97 15.26
N GLU A 236 -4.27 -2.70 15.32
CA GLU A 236 -5.62 -2.16 15.35
C GLU A 236 -6.51 -3.01 16.26
N ASP A 237 -7.48 -2.34 16.90
CA ASP A 237 -8.56 -2.99 17.65
C ASP A 237 -9.91 -2.51 17.14
N TRP A 238 -10.91 -3.38 17.25
CA TRP A 238 -12.31 -3.07 16.95
C TRP A 238 -13.18 -3.25 18.20
N ALA A 239 -14.07 -2.29 18.43
CA ALA A 239 -15.04 -2.33 19.51
C ALA A 239 -16.42 -1.84 19.02
N ILE A 240 -17.47 -2.20 19.75
CA ILE A 240 -18.77 -1.55 19.63
C ILE A 240 -18.93 -0.62 20.82
N GLU A 241 -19.03 0.67 20.56
CA GLU A 241 -19.25 1.72 21.56
C GLU A 241 -20.59 2.39 21.22
N ASP A 242 -21.55 2.37 22.15
CA ASP A 242 -22.89 2.96 21.96
C ASP A 242 -23.61 2.48 20.69
N GLY A 243 -23.44 1.20 20.35
CA GLY A 243 -24.03 0.60 19.15
C GLY A 243 -23.31 0.93 17.84
N GLN A 244 -22.22 1.70 17.90
CA GLN A 244 -21.41 2.08 16.75
C GLN A 244 -20.10 1.31 16.72
N SER A 245 -19.69 0.87 15.54
CA SER A 245 -18.37 0.26 15.35
C SER A 245 -17.29 1.32 15.45
N VAL A 246 -16.29 1.09 16.30
CA VAL A 246 -15.15 1.98 16.51
C VAL A 246 -13.85 1.21 16.31
N ARG A 247 -13.06 1.65 15.34
CA ARG A 247 -11.69 1.21 15.10
C ARG A 247 -10.71 2.05 15.91
N THR A 248 -9.78 1.41 16.61
CA THR A 248 -8.68 2.09 17.29
C THR A 248 -7.37 1.71 16.63
N ILE A 249 -6.67 2.66 16.02
CA ILE A 249 -5.31 2.43 15.50
C ILE A 249 -4.34 2.47 16.67
N ARG A 250 -3.64 1.34 16.91
CA ARG A 250 -2.70 1.13 18.01
C ARG A 250 -1.24 1.19 17.58
N ALA A 251 -0.94 0.84 16.33
CA ALA A 251 0.42 0.84 15.83
C ALA A 251 0.48 1.06 14.31
N VAL A 252 1.15 2.14 13.90
CA VAL A 252 1.49 2.42 12.51
C VAL A 252 2.78 1.68 12.14
N ASP A 253 2.73 0.88 11.08
CA ASP A 253 3.89 0.16 10.55
C ASP A 253 4.77 1.03 9.65
N SER A 254 4.15 1.85 8.80
CA SER A 254 4.84 2.79 7.93
C SER A 254 4.07 4.09 7.83
N LEU A 255 4.75 5.22 8.04
CA LEU A 255 4.23 6.57 7.75
C LEU A 255 4.88 7.05 6.45
N LEU A 256 4.12 7.01 5.36
CA LEU A 256 4.63 7.21 4.00
C LEU A 256 4.79 8.69 3.69
N ASP A 257 3.73 9.45 3.95
CA ASP A 257 3.72 10.88 3.75
C ASP A 257 2.73 11.58 4.69
N VAL A 258 2.94 12.89 4.86
CA VAL A 258 2.09 13.83 5.59
C VAL A 258 1.97 15.10 4.75
N GLY A 259 0.99 15.95 5.00
CA GLY A 259 1.05 17.32 4.52
C GLY A 259 -0.29 18.02 4.30
N PRO A 260 -0.23 19.27 3.81
CA PRO A 260 -1.42 20.05 3.49
C PRO A 260 -2.24 19.42 2.37
N CYS A 261 -3.56 19.50 2.48
CA CYS A 261 -4.48 19.06 1.45
C CYS A 261 -5.65 20.03 1.24
N THR A 262 -6.13 20.11 -0.01
CA THR A 262 -7.24 20.98 -0.42
C THR A 262 -8.60 20.39 -0.09
N TYR A 263 -8.74 19.07 -0.15
CA TYR A 263 -9.97 18.35 0.18
C TYR A 263 -9.69 17.13 1.05
N PRO A 264 -10.67 16.70 1.87
CA PRO A 264 -10.51 15.49 2.66
C PRO A 264 -10.33 14.30 1.74
N ALA A 265 -9.56 13.31 2.18
CA ALA A 265 -9.56 11.99 1.58
C ALA A 265 -10.85 11.21 1.92
N TYR A 266 -12.04 11.78 1.67
CA TYR A 266 -13.28 11.00 1.63
C TYR A 266 -13.45 10.44 0.20
N GLY A 267 -12.72 9.37 -0.12
CA GLY A 267 -12.88 8.66 -1.40
C GLY A 267 -11.61 8.06 -2.02
N ASP A 268 -10.42 8.45 -1.56
CA ASP A 268 -9.15 8.08 -2.21
C ASP A 268 -8.56 6.75 -1.69
N GLY A 269 -9.23 5.62 -1.94
CA GLY A 269 -8.71 4.25 -1.77
C GLY A 269 -8.31 3.80 -0.35
N GLY A 270 -7.93 4.73 0.54
CA GLY A 270 -7.53 4.48 1.92
C GLY A 270 -8.71 4.17 2.84
N LEU A 271 -9.94 4.48 2.41
CA LEU A 271 -11.16 4.00 3.06
C LEU A 271 -11.43 2.53 2.71
N GLU A 272 -11.07 2.08 1.50
CA GLU A 272 -11.33 0.70 1.05
C GLU A 272 -10.54 -0.32 1.87
N VAL A 273 -9.29 0.00 2.23
CA VAL A 273 -8.45 -0.84 3.10
C VAL A 273 -9.09 -0.98 4.49
N ALA A 274 -9.53 0.14 5.08
CA ALA A 274 -10.17 0.15 6.38
C ALA A 274 -11.52 -0.59 6.36
N GLN A 275 -12.28 -0.45 5.27
CA GLN A 275 -13.53 -1.18 5.05
C GLN A 275 -13.32 -2.69 5.01
N ARG A 276 -12.25 -3.18 4.37
CA ARG A 276 -11.93 -4.63 4.38
C ARG A 276 -11.63 -5.15 5.79
N SER A 277 -10.90 -4.38 6.60
CA SER A 277 -10.65 -4.74 8.01
C SER A 277 -11.97 -4.78 8.79
N TYR A 278 -12.86 -3.81 8.54
CA TYR A 278 -14.18 -3.77 9.16
C TYR A 278 -15.06 -4.97 8.78
N ASP A 279 -15.08 -5.35 7.50
CA ASP A 279 -15.86 -6.49 7.02
C ASP A 279 -15.39 -7.79 7.69
N ALA A 280 -14.08 -7.97 7.87
CA ALA A 280 -13.51 -9.11 8.59
C ALA A 280 -13.90 -9.12 10.08
N PHE A 281 -13.87 -7.96 10.74
CA PHE A 281 -14.34 -7.81 12.11
C PHE A 281 -15.82 -8.21 12.24
N ARG A 282 -16.68 -7.72 11.35
CA ARG A 282 -18.11 -8.04 11.33
C ARG A 282 -18.35 -9.53 11.15
N GLN A 283 -17.68 -10.16 10.17
CA GLN A 283 -17.81 -11.60 9.91
C GLN A 283 -17.43 -12.42 11.14
N ASN A 284 -16.27 -12.14 11.74
CA ASN A 284 -15.81 -12.86 12.93
C ASN A 284 -16.76 -12.68 14.13
N ARG A 285 -17.29 -11.47 14.32
CA ARG A 285 -18.30 -11.20 15.34
C ARG A 285 -19.58 -12.01 15.10
N ASP A 286 -20.10 -11.99 13.88
CA ASP A 286 -21.34 -12.66 13.52
C ASP A 286 -21.20 -14.19 13.66
N GLU A 287 -20.04 -14.75 13.30
CA GLU A 287 -19.67 -16.15 13.55
C GLU A 287 -19.63 -16.48 15.04
N LEU A 288 -19.00 -15.63 15.86
CA LEU A 288 -18.92 -15.84 17.31
C LEU A 288 -20.31 -15.79 17.98
N VAL A 289 -21.17 -14.87 17.52
CA VAL A 289 -22.56 -14.79 17.98
C VAL A 289 -23.33 -16.05 17.59
N ALA A 290 -23.20 -16.51 16.34
CA ALA A 290 -23.83 -17.75 15.88
C ALA A 290 -23.37 -18.96 16.72
N LEU A 291 -22.06 -19.07 16.99
CA LEU A 291 -21.51 -20.13 17.82
C LEU A 291 -22.04 -20.09 19.26
N ARG A 292 -22.15 -18.89 19.85
CA ARG A 292 -22.73 -18.71 21.20
C ARG A 292 -24.20 -19.10 21.25
N LEU A 293 -24.99 -18.72 20.24
CA LEU A 293 -26.40 -19.10 20.14
C LEU A 293 -26.55 -20.63 20.02
N GLN A 294 -25.72 -21.27 19.19
CA GLN A 294 -25.70 -22.73 19.05
C GLN A 294 -25.33 -23.42 20.37
N ALA A 295 -24.31 -22.92 21.08
CA ALA A 295 -23.91 -23.44 22.38
C ALA A 295 -25.01 -23.27 23.44
N ALA A 296 -25.70 -22.12 23.46
CA ALA A 296 -26.81 -21.86 24.36
C ALA A 296 -28.00 -22.80 24.09
N SER A 297 -28.34 -23.02 22.81
CA SER A 297 -29.36 -23.99 22.38
C SER A 297 -29.01 -25.40 22.86
N LYS A 298 -27.79 -25.87 22.58
CA LYS A 298 -27.34 -27.20 23.00
C LYS A 298 -27.32 -27.36 24.52
N ALA A 299 -26.93 -26.32 25.26
CA ALA A 299 -26.99 -26.33 26.72
C ALA A 299 -28.44 -26.41 27.24
N ALA A 300 -29.40 -25.77 26.56
CA ALA A 300 -30.82 -25.89 26.89
C ALA A 300 -31.33 -27.33 26.65
N GLU A 301 -31.01 -27.92 25.50
CA GLU A 301 -31.33 -29.31 25.18
C GLU A 301 -30.77 -30.29 26.22
N LEU A 302 -29.50 -30.11 26.62
CA LEU A 302 -28.87 -30.94 27.64
C LEU A 302 -29.52 -30.78 29.02
N ARG A 303 -29.91 -29.56 29.40
CA ARG A 303 -30.65 -29.31 30.66
C ARG A 303 -31.99 -30.03 30.65
N GLU A 304 -32.72 -29.97 29.54
CA GLU A 304 -34.00 -30.67 29.39
C GLU A 304 -33.81 -32.20 29.43
N TYR A 305 -32.79 -32.72 28.74
CA TYR A 305 -32.44 -34.14 28.78
C TYR A 305 -32.09 -34.60 30.20
N LEU A 306 -31.29 -33.83 30.94
CA LEU A 306 -30.96 -34.13 32.34
C LEU A 306 -32.20 -34.05 33.25
N ALA A 307 -33.11 -33.10 33.02
CA ALA A 307 -34.36 -33.04 33.79
C ALA A 307 -35.26 -34.26 33.55
N GLN A 308 -35.27 -34.81 32.33
CA GLN A 308 -36.08 -35.98 31.97
C GLN A 308 -35.44 -37.32 32.39
N TYR A 309 -34.12 -37.45 32.28
CA TYR A 309 -33.41 -38.73 32.37
C TYR A 309 -32.27 -38.77 33.41
N GLY A 310 -31.90 -37.63 33.98
CA GLY A 310 -30.86 -37.52 35.01
C GLY A 310 -31.37 -38.05 36.34
N ARG A 311 -31.03 -39.30 36.66
CA ARG A 311 -31.21 -39.89 37.99
C ARG A 311 -30.16 -39.39 38.97
#